data_AF-A0A1V5LRU6-F1
#
_entry.id   AF-A0A1V5LRU6-F1
#
_cell.length_a   1.000
_cell.length_b   1.000
_cell.length_c   1.000
_cell.angle_alpha   90.00
_cell.angle_beta   90.00
_cell.angle_gamma   90.00
#
_symmetry.space_group_name_H-M   'P 1'
#
loop_
_entity.id
_entity.type
_entity.pdbx_description
1 polymer ?
#
loop_
_entity_poly.entity_id
_entity_poly.type
_entity_poly.pdbx_seq_one_letter_code
_entity_poly.pdbx_strand_id
1 'polypeptide(L)'
;MLSMGEYEQAMVDMQPNRGQQTLSPAKATKTSEINNMVAHYTKLLKLFPDSKESLYNRGLLYLTLNQPLEAAQDLNRVLKLSPKANLTSDYAAAFAALALRLQKQNQEAQNLLSQYKVREREEAMPPELRLFFESNKIKSNIKSMPEDLSLTRKTRLMTILGLNAYAQGDKTLAKEFLYAVKNNGETDTDEYQLALAFCQKL
;
A
#
# COMPACT_ATOMS: atom_id res chain seq x y z
N MET A 1 -17.41 17.59 19.40
CA MET A 1 -16.96 16.99 18.13
C MET A 1 -15.50 17.37 17.99
N LEU A 2 -14.61 16.40 17.81
CA LEU A 2 -13.21 16.71 17.56
C LEU A 2 -13.10 17.38 16.18
N SER A 3 -12.29 18.44 16.10
CA SER A 3 -12.12 19.27 14.90
C SER A 3 -11.10 18.66 13.94
N MET A 4 -11.14 19.07 12.65
CA MET A 4 -10.11 18.70 11.66
C MET A 4 -8.69 19.04 12.14
N GLY A 5 -8.52 20.10 12.95
CA GLY A 5 -7.21 20.47 13.52
C GLY A 5 -6.67 19.46 14.53
N GLU A 6 -7.53 18.79 15.30
CA GLU A 6 -7.11 17.72 16.23
C GLU A 6 -6.72 16.45 15.48
N TYR A 7 -7.36 16.16 14.34
CA TYR A 7 -6.94 15.08 13.44
C TYR A 7 -5.57 15.36 12.84
N GLU A 8 -5.37 16.56 12.28
CA GLU A 8 -4.10 16.97 11.69
C GLU A 8 -2.95 16.91 12.71
N GLN A 9 -3.16 17.44 13.91
CA GLN A 9 -2.15 17.38 14.98
C GLN A 9 -1.80 15.93 15.34
N ALA A 10 -2.80 15.07 15.54
CA ALA A 10 -2.56 13.68 15.91
C ALA A 10 -1.86 12.87 14.79
N MET A 11 -2.09 13.24 13.51
CA MET A 11 -1.36 12.68 12.37
C MET A 11 0.09 13.17 12.31
N VAL A 12 0.36 14.42 12.66
CA VAL A 12 1.73 14.98 12.77
C VAL A 12 2.51 14.29 13.89
N ASP A 13 1.90 14.15 15.08
CA ASP A 13 2.51 13.49 16.24
C ASP A 13 2.86 12.01 15.96
N MET A 14 2.18 11.39 14.99
CA MET A 14 2.41 10.02 14.56
C MET A 14 3.60 9.88 13.60
N GLN A 15 3.99 10.91 12.86
CA GLN A 15 5.10 10.79 11.93
C GLN A 15 6.41 10.63 12.72
N PRO A 16 7.11 9.49 12.61
CA PRO A 16 8.40 9.33 13.27
C PRO A 16 9.40 10.29 12.61
N ASN A 17 9.59 11.47 13.19
CA ASN A 17 10.60 12.49 12.88
C ASN A 17 11.19 12.38 11.46
N ARG A 18 10.32 12.52 10.43
CA ARG A 18 10.65 12.24 9.01
C ARG A 18 11.75 13.15 8.46
N GLY A 19 12.07 14.26 9.15
CA GLY A 19 13.08 15.24 8.72
C GLY A 19 14.50 15.02 9.24
N GLN A 20 14.78 13.98 10.04
CA GLN A 20 16.11 13.77 10.66
C GLN A 20 16.73 12.38 10.44
N GLN A 21 16.19 11.56 9.55
CA GLN A 21 16.89 10.35 9.13
C GLN A 21 17.94 10.72 8.06
N THR A 22 19.12 11.09 8.55
CA THR A 22 20.34 11.16 7.75
C THR A 22 20.61 9.81 7.08
N LEU A 23 21.13 9.87 5.84
CA LEU A 23 21.48 8.85 4.84
C LEU A 23 22.18 7.58 5.37
N SER A 24 21.56 6.90 6.32
CA SER A 24 21.88 5.54 6.76
C SER A 24 21.24 4.58 5.75
N PRO A 25 21.75 3.36 5.54
CA PRO A 25 20.97 2.34 4.84
C PRO A 25 19.63 2.21 5.58
N ALA A 26 18.52 2.47 4.89
CA ALA A 26 17.20 2.49 5.51
C ALA A 26 16.94 1.15 6.20
N LYS A 27 16.76 1.22 7.51
CA LYS A 27 16.56 0.05 8.35
C LYS A 27 15.09 -0.33 8.31
N ALA A 28 14.81 -1.63 8.25
CA ALA A 28 13.46 -2.14 8.42
C ALA A 28 12.89 -1.69 9.77
N THR A 29 11.70 -1.10 9.76
CA THR A 29 10.95 -0.73 10.97
C THR A 29 10.68 -1.98 11.81
N LYS A 30 10.87 -1.89 13.12
CA LYS A 30 10.68 -3.06 13.99
C LYS A 30 9.20 -3.41 14.10
N THR A 31 8.88 -4.70 14.23
CA THR A 31 7.50 -5.17 14.47
C THR A 31 6.82 -4.46 15.65
N SER A 32 7.57 -4.16 16.72
CA SER A 32 7.04 -3.40 17.87
C SER A 32 6.61 -1.98 17.52
N GLU A 33 7.37 -1.30 16.65
CA GLU A 33 7.06 0.06 16.19
C GLU A 33 5.84 0.04 15.27
N ILE A 34 5.74 -0.94 14.37
CA ILE A 34 4.57 -1.13 13.50
C ILE A 34 3.31 -1.42 14.33
N ASN A 35 3.40 -2.28 15.35
CA ASN A 35 2.29 -2.54 16.27
C ASN A 35 1.85 -1.28 17.04
N ASN A 36 2.81 -0.45 17.47
CA ASN A 36 2.49 0.84 18.07
C ASN A 36 1.76 1.74 17.08
N MET A 37 2.18 1.80 15.81
CA MET A 37 1.49 2.58 14.78
C MET A 37 0.06 2.08 14.53
N VAL A 38 -0.16 0.76 14.46
CA VAL A 38 -1.51 0.16 14.37
C VAL A 38 -2.38 0.56 15.56
N ALA A 39 -1.84 0.56 16.78
CA ALA A 39 -2.56 0.98 17.97
C ALA A 39 -2.94 2.47 17.92
N HIS A 40 -2.07 3.33 17.39
CA HIS A 40 -2.36 4.75 17.18
C HIS A 40 -3.49 4.96 16.17
N TYR A 41 -3.41 4.37 14.97
CA TYR A 41 -4.51 4.45 14.00
C TYR A 41 -5.81 3.86 14.55
N THR A 42 -5.74 2.84 15.38
CA THR A 42 -6.93 2.28 16.04
C THR A 42 -7.57 3.27 17.01
N LYS A 43 -6.78 4.07 17.73
CA LYS A 43 -7.31 5.18 18.55
C LYS A 43 -7.88 6.29 17.66
N LEU A 44 -7.18 6.69 16.60
CA LEU A 44 -7.65 7.70 15.66
C LEU A 44 -8.99 7.31 15.03
N LEU A 45 -9.14 6.06 14.60
CA LEU A 45 -10.37 5.56 14.00
C LEU A 45 -11.53 5.36 15.00
N LYS A 46 -11.28 5.44 16.31
CA LYS A 46 -12.37 5.59 17.30
C LYS A 46 -12.91 7.01 17.35
N LEU A 47 -12.05 7.99 17.09
CA LEU A 47 -12.37 9.43 17.12
C LEU A 47 -12.92 9.92 15.77
N PHE A 48 -12.32 9.43 14.68
CA PHE A 48 -12.62 9.78 13.29
C PHE A 48 -12.88 8.48 12.51
N PRO A 49 -14.04 7.85 12.71
CA PRO A 49 -14.31 6.52 12.17
C PRO A 49 -14.20 6.43 10.65
N ASP A 50 -14.50 7.52 9.94
CA ASP A 50 -14.55 7.54 8.49
C ASP A 50 -13.32 8.21 7.84
N SER A 51 -12.22 8.36 8.59
CA SER A 51 -10.96 8.82 8.03
C SER A 51 -10.39 7.78 7.06
N LYS A 52 -10.59 8.03 5.76
CA LYS A 52 -10.09 7.20 4.65
C LYS A 52 -8.57 7.04 4.69
N GLU A 53 -7.85 8.09 5.04
CA GLU A 53 -6.39 8.06 5.15
C GLU A 53 -5.92 7.18 6.32
N SER A 54 -6.54 7.31 7.49
CA SER A 54 -6.22 6.46 8.64
C SER A 54 -6.54 4.98 8.38
N LEU A 55 -7.66 4.69 7.71
CA LEU A 55 -8.00 3.33 7.28
C LEU A 55 -6.97 2.79 6.27
N TYR A 56 -6.60 3.58 5.27
CA TYR A 56 -5.60 3.20 4.27
C TYR A 56 -4.25 2.88 4.91
N ASN A 57 -3.73 3.79 5.75
CA ASN A 57 -2.43 3.63 6.39
C ASN A 57 -2.42 2.43 7.35
N ARG A 58 -3.48 2.23 8.15
CA ARG A 58 -3.58 1.03 9.01
C ARG A 58 -3.66 -0.25 8.18
N GLY A 59 -4.35 -0.24 7.05
CA GLY A 59 -4.39 -1.34 6.09
C GLY A 59 -3.00 -1.72 5.57
N LEU A 60 -2.17 -0.74 5.22
CA LEU A 60 -0.77 -0.98 4.82
C LEU A 60 0.06 -1.58 5.96
N LEU A 61 -0.06 -1.05 7.18
CA LEU A 61 0.64 -1.59 8.35
C LEU A 61 0.24 -3.04 8.63
N TYR A 62 -1.05 -3.38 8.47
CA TYR A 62 -1.51 -4.77 8.57
C TYR A 62 -0.89 -5.66 7.50
N LEU A 63 -0.74 -5.20 6.24
CA LEU A 63 0.01 -5.95 5.23
C LEU A 63 1.47 -6.17 5.64
N THR A 64 2.13 -5.14 6.18
CA THR A 64 3.52 -5.23 6.66
C THR A 64 3.66 -6.23 7.82
N LEU A 65 2.64 -6.33 8.69
CA LEU A 65 2.54 -7.33 9.76
C LEU A 65 2.09 -8.72 9.28
N ASN A 66 1.85 -8.90 7.98
CA ASN A 66 1.29 -10.14 7.41
C ASN A 66 -0.08 -10.50 7.97
N GLN A 67 -0.93 -9.50 8.12
CA GLN A 67 -2.32 -9.57 8.55
C GLN A 67 -3.24 -9.16 7.39
N PRO A 68 -3.29 -9.96 6.30
CA PRO A 68 -3.99 -9.55 5.09
C PRO A 68 -5.52 -9.50 5.26
N LEU A 69 -6.10 -10.24 6.21
CA LEU A 69 -7.53 -10.20 6.49
C LEU A 69 -7.94 -8.82 7.03
N GLU A 70 -7.23 -8.35 8.05
CA GLU A 70 -7.41 -7.05 8.70
C GLU A 70 -7.13 -5.92 7.70
N ALA A 71 -6.08 -6.06 6.87
CA ALA A 71 -5.80 -5.12 5.80
C ALA A 71 -6.96 -5.02 4.79
N ALA A 72 -7.48 -6.15 4.33
CA ALA A 72 -8.61 -6.17 3.39
C ALA A 72 -9.86 -5.51 3.98
N GLN A 73 -10.12 -5.66 5.28
CA GLN A 73 -11.25 -5.03 5.95
C GLN A 73 -11.15 -3.50 5.93
N ASP A 74 -10.00 -2.94 6.35
CA ASP A 74 -9.79 -1.50 6.38
C ASP A 74 -9.79 -0.89 4.98
N LEU A 75 -9.10 -1.51 4.03
CA LEU A 75 -9.01 -1.02 2.66
C LEU A 75 -10.37 -1.09 1.95
N ASN A 76 -11.17 -2.13 2.20
CA ASN A 76 -12.55 -2.17 1.69
C ASN A 76 -13.43 -1.07 2.29
N ARG A 77 -13.18 -0.66 3.54
CA ARG A 77 -13.90 0.47 4.13
C ARG A 77 -13.54 1.79 3.44
N VAL A 78 -12.28 2.00 3.05
CA VAL A 78 -11.89 3.13 2.18
C VAL A 78 -12.71 3.13 0.89
N LEU A 79 -12.84 1.98 0.23
CA LEU A 79 -13.61 1.87 -1.01
C LEU A 79 -15.11 2.14 -0.84
N LYS A 80 -15.68 1.87 0.34
CA LYS A 80 -17.09 2.19 0.65
C LYS A 80 -17.31 3.67 0.94
N LEU A 81 -16.33 4.32 1.57
CA LEU A 81 -16.36 5.74 1.91
C LEU A 81 -15.97 6.66 0.74
N SER A 82 -15.48 6.09 -0.37
CA SER A 82 -15.18 6.80 -1.62
C SER A 82 -16.24 6.46 -2.68
N PRO A 83 -17.31 7.26 -2.81
CA PRO A 83 -18.36 7.01 -3.80
C PRO A 83 -17.84 7.16 -5.24
N LYS A 84 -16.88 8.06 -5.45
CA LYS A 84 -16.10 8.19 -6.68
C LYS A 84 -14.65 7.79 -6.42
N ALA A 85 -14.01 7.25 -7.44
CA ALA A 85 -12.60 6.90 -7.39
C ALA A 85 -11.72 8.15 -7.36
N ASN A 86 -10.71 8.11 -6.50
CA ASN A 86 -9.70 9.16 -6.28
C ASN A 86 -8.39 8.50 -5.85
N LEU A 87 -7.35 9.29 -5.66
CA LEU A 87 -6.01 8.84 -5.31
C LEU A 87 -5.99 7.82 -4.17
N THR A 88 -6.64 8.12 -3.04
CA THR A 88 -6.65 7.24 -1.87
C THR A 88 -7.38 5.93 -2.16
N SER A 89 -8.53 5.98 -2.83
CA SER A 89 -9.27 4.75 -3.17
C SER A 89 -8.60 3.93 -4.27
N ASP A 90 -7.80 4.54 -5.14
CA ASP A 90 -7.05 3.81 -6.17
C ASP A 90 -5.98 2.91 -5.56
N TYR A 91 -5.16 3.47 -4.66
CA TYR A 91 -4.19 2.65 -3.93
C TYR A 91 -4.90 1.67 -3.00
N ALA A 92 -5.98 2.07 -2.33
CA ALA A 92 -6.73 1.16 -1.48
C ALA A 92 -7.28 -0.04 -2.25
N ALA A 93 -7.77 0.15 -3.47
CA ALA A 93 -8.24 -0.94 -4.32
C ALA A 93 -7.09 -1.86 -4.74
N ALA A 94 -5.92 -1.31 -5.07
CA ALA A 94 -4.74 -2.10 -5.40
C ALA A 94 -4.29 -2.97 -4.22
N PHE A 95 -4.13 -2.38 -3.05
CA PHE A 95 -3.71 -3.11 -1.84
C PHE A 95 -4.79 -4.04 -1.29
N ALA A 96 -6.08 -3.72 -1.44
CA ALA A 96 -7.17 -4.63 -1.07
C ALA A 96 -7.14 -5.89 -1.94
N ALA A 97 -6.93 -5.72 -3.25
CA ALA A 97 -6.77 -6.86 -4.15
C ALA A 97 -5.54 -7.72 -3.80
N LEU A 98 -4.41 -7.09 -3.44
CA LEU A 98 -3.23 -7.83 -2.96
C LEU A 98 -3.51 -8.57 -1.66
N ALA A 99 -4.20 -7.94 -0.71
CA ALA A 99 -4.60 -8.56 0.56
C ALA A 99 -5.49 -9.80 0.33
N LEU A 100 -6.44 -9.73 -0.60
CA LEU A 100 -7.27 -10.87 -1.01
C LEU A 100 -6.43 -11.97 -1.70
N ARG A 101 -5.52 -11.60 -2.60
CA ARG A 101 -4.61 -12.57 -3.27
C ARG A 101 -3.70 -13.29 -2.28
N LEU A 102 -3.17 -12.58 -1.27
CA LEU A 102 -2.38 -13.18 -0.17
C LEU A 102 -3.19 -14.18 0.66
N GLN A 103 -4.50 -14.00 0.73
CA GLN A 103 -5.45 -14.94 1.34
C GLN A 103 -5.91 -16.05 0.39
N LYS A 104 -5.31 -16.16 -0.81
CA LYS A 104 -5.69 -17.08 -1.88
C LYS A 104 -7.10 -16.84 -2.45
N GLN A 105 -7.69 -15.67 -2.20
CA GLN A 105 -9.00 -15.25 -2.71
C GLN A 105 -8.85 -14.53 -4.06
N ASN A 106 -8.25 -15.22 -5.04
CA ASN A 106 -7.91 -14.63 -6.35
C ASN A 106 -9.16 -14.15 -7.12
N GLN A 107 -10.27 -14.89 -7.04
CA GLN A 107 -11.51 -14.52 -7.72
C GLN A 107 -12.13 -13.25 -7.10
N GLU A 108 -12.10 -13.13 -5.77
CA GLU A 108 -12.61 -11.94 -5.08
C GLU A 108 -11.75 -10.71 -5.41
N ALA A 109 -10.43 -10.88 -5.44
CA ALA A 109 -9.51 -9.82 -5.86
C ALA A 109 -9.80 -9.35 -7.29
N GLN A 110 -10.04 -10.29 -8.22
CA GLN A 110 -10.39 -9.97 -9.60
C GLN A 110 -11.72 -9.21 -9.68
N ASN A 111 -12.75 -9.70 -8.98
CA ASN A 111 -14.07 -9.08 -8.96
C ASN A 111 -14.01 -7.64 -8.40
N LEU A 112 -13.24 -7.43 -7.31
CA LEU A 112 -13.02 -6.12 -6.72
C LEU A 112 -12.42 -5.15 -7.74
N LEU A 113 -11.33 -5.55 -8.42
CA LEU A 113 -10.67 -4.69 -9.40
C LEU A 113 -11.57 -4.40 -10.62
N SER A 114 -12.32 -5.39 -11.10
CA SER A 114 -13.25 -5.22 -12.22
C SER A 114 -14.37 -4.21 -11.88
N GLN A 115 -14.95 -4.31 -10.68
CA GLN A 115 -15.96 -3.36 -10.22
C GLN A 115 -15.37 -1.96 -9.98
N TYR A 116 -14.16 -1.89 -9.43
CA TYR A 116 -13.51 -0.61 -9.14
C TYR A 116 -13.13 0.14 -10.42
N LYS A 117 -12.65 -0.57 -11.46
CA LYS A 117 -12.18 0.03 -12.73
C LYS A 117 -13.24 0.84 -13.47
N VAL A 118 -14.52 0.51 -13.30
CA VAL A 118 -15.65 1.18 -13.98
C VAL A 118 -16.31 2.27 -13.13
N ARG A 119 -15.81 2.54 -11.91
CA ARG A 119 -16.35 3.61 -11.07
C ARG A 119 -16.12 4.97 -11.71
N GLU A 120 -17.07 5.88 -11.51
CA GLU A 120 -16.88 7.29 -11.80
C GLU A 120 -15.68 7.82 -11.01
N ARG A 121 -14.87 8.68 -11.63
CA ARG A 121 -13.61 9.15 -11.07
C ARG A 121 -13.63 10.66 -10.87
N GLU A 122 -13.16 11.11 -9.71
CA GLU A 122 -12.89 12.52 -9.43
C GLU A 122 -11.66 13.01 -10.21
N GLU A 123 -10.70 12.11 -10.41
CA GLU A 123 -9.42 12.41 -11.06
C GLU A 123 -8.85 11.20 -11.83
N ALA A 124 -7.87 11.49 -12.69
CA ALA A 124 -7.18 10.47 -13.47
C ALA A 124 -6.42 9.50 -12.56
N MET A 125 -6.50 8.20 -12.86
CA MET A 125 -5.74 7.18 -12.13
C MET A 125 -4.23 7.46 -12.23
N PRO A 126 -3.48 7.35 -11.12
CA PRO A 126 -2.02 7.42 -11.13
C PRO A 126 -1.43 6.51 -12.21
N PRO A 127 -0.53 7.01 -13.08
CA PRO A 127 0.04 6.25 -14.19
C PRO A 127 0.65 4.91 -13.75
N GLU A 128 1.28 4.86 -12.59
CA GLU A 128 1.87 3.62 -12.08
C GLU A 128 0.82 2.55 -11.76
N LEU A 129 -0.38 2.94 -11.32
CA LEU A 129 -1.44 1.97 -11.01
C LEU A 129 -2.08 1.41 -12.27
N ARG A 130 -2.08 2.14 -13.39
CA ARG A 130 -2.67 1.65 -14.66
C ARG A 130 -2.09 0.30 -15.06
N LEU A 131 -0.77 0.14 -14.95
CA LEU A 131 -0.09 -1.13 -15.22
C LEU A 131 -0.63 -2.27 -14.36
N PHE A 132 -0.87 -2.02 -13.07
CA PHE A 132 -1.44 -3.03 -12.17
C PHE A 132 -2.90 -3.35 -12.53
N PHE A 133 -3.76 -2.35 -12.74
CA PHE A 133 -5.18 -2.54 -13.09
C PHE A 133 -5.41 -3.11 -14.50
N GLU A 134 -4.43 -3.02 -15.38
CA GLU A 134 -4.47 -3.57 -16.74
C GLU A 134 -3.73 -4.90 -16.87
N SER A 135 -3.01 -5.33 -15.82
CA SER A 135 -2.19 -6.54 -15.81
C SER A 135 -2.99 -7.86 -15.77
N ASN A 136 -3.81 -8.12 -16.78
CA ASN A 136 -4.18 -9.50 -17.14
C ASN A 136 -3.11 -10.18 -18.01
N LYS A 137 -2.11 -9.43 -18.51
CA LYS A 137 -1.14 -9.91 -19.51
C LYS A 137 0.31 -9.43 -19.36
N ILE A 138 0.62 -8.56 -18.40
CA ILE A 138 1.98 -8.03 -18.33
C ILE A 138 2.87 -9.08 -17.65
N LYS A 139 3.66 -9.78 -18.46
CA LYS A 139 4.96 -10.33 -18.05
C LYS A 139 5.88 -9.15 -17.71
N SER A 140 5.51 -8.34 -16.72
CA SER A 140 6.27 -7.14 -16.36
C SER A 140 7.54 -7.63 -15.72
N ASN A 141 8.64 -7.56 -16.47
CA ASN A 141 9.95 -7.57 -15.84
C ASN A 141 10.29 -6.12 -15.47
N ILE A 142 11.29 -5.95 -14.62
CA ILE A 142 11.71 -4.62 -14.16
C ILE A 142 12.14 -3.70 -15.32
N LYS A 143 12.59 -4.29 -16.43
CA LYS A 143 13.03 -3.56 -17.64
C LYS A 143 11.90 -2.88 -18.39
N SER A 144 10.65 -3.31 -18.20
CA SER A 144 9.48 -2.69 -18.84
C SER A 144 8.87 -1.55 -18.02
N MET A 145 9.55 -1.11 -16.94
CA MET A 145 9.05 0.00 -16.12
C MET A 145 9.15 1.33 -16.88
N PRO A 146 8.13 2.20 -16.79
CA PRO A 146 8.20 3.52 -17.42
C PRO A 146 9.33 4.36 -16.83
N GLU A 147 10.17 4.92 -17.70
CA GLU A 147 11.37 5.67 -17.31
C GLU A 147 11.04 7.00 -16.64
N ASP A 148 9.91 7.61 -17.02
CA ASP A 148 9.42 8.92 -16.60
C ASP A 148 8.77 8.95 -15.21
N LEU A 149 8.54 7.79 -14.58
CA LEU A 149 8.02 7.74 -13.22
C LEU A 149 9.05 8.26 -12.21
N SER A 150 8.59 9.10 -11.28
CA SER A 150 9.38 9.52 -10.12
C SER A 150 9.80 8.32 -9.26
N LEU A 151 10.86 8.48 -8.46
CA LEU A 151 11.37 7.41 -7.60
C LEU A 151 10.30 6.84 -6.66
N THR A 152 9.51 7.72 -6.04
CA THR A 152 8.35 7.34 -5.21
C THR A 152 7.36 6.47 -5.98
N ARG A 153 6.98 6.85 -7.20
CA ARG A 153 6.02 6.09 -8.02
C ARG A 153 6.58 4.73 -8.46
N LYS A 154 7.87 4.69 -8.83
CA LYS A 154 8.58 3.43 -9.13
C LYS A 154 8.60 2.51 -7.93
N THR A 155 8.88 3.03 -6.74
CA THR A 155 8.88 2.28 -5.47
C THR A 155 7.52 1.64 -5.18
N ARG A 156 6.44 2.43 -5.30
CA ARG A 156 5.06 1.94 -5.15
C ARG A 156 4.73 0.85 -6.15
N LEU A 157 5.02 1.09 -7.43
CA LEU A 157 4.74 0.14 -8.51
C LEU A 157 5.45 -1.20 -8.29
N MET A 158 6.77 -1.16 -8.04
CA MET A 158 7.56 -2.36 -7.81
C MET A 158 7.09 -3.11 -6.57
N THR A 159 6.70 -2.41 -5.50
CA THR A 159 6.12 -3.04 -4.32
C THR A 159 4.83 -3.79 -4.67
N ILE A 160 3.91 -3.13 -5.38
CA ILE A 160 2.64 -3.73 -5.81
C ILE A 160 2.86 -4.95 -6.72
N LEU A 161 3.74 -4.85 -7.72
CA LEU A 161 4.04 -5.95 -8.64
C LEU A 161 4.75 -7.11 -7.94
N GLY A 162 5.70 -6.81 -7.04
CA GLY A 162 6.42 -7.81 -6.26
C GLY A 162 5.52 -8.58 -5.30
N LEU A 163 4.62 -7.89 -4.59
CA LEU A 163 3.61 -8.53 -3.74
C LEU A 163 2.62 -9.35 -4.57
N ASN A 164 2.22 -8.87 -5.74
CA ASN A 164 1.35 -9.63 -6.64
C ASN A 164 2.01 -10.94 -7.08
N ALA A 165 3.27 -10.89 -7.53
CA ALA A 165 4.04 -12.06 -7.92
C ALA A 165 4.21 -13.02 -6.73
N TYR A 166 4.51 -12.49 -5.54
CA TYR A 166 4.60 -13.28 -4.30
C TYR A 166 3.30 -14.03 -4.02
N ALA A 167 2.16 -13.34 -4.07
CA ALA A 167 0.84 -13.93 -3.81
C ALA A 167 0.46 -15.01 -4.83
N GLN A 168 0.98 -14.91 -6.07
CA GLN A 168 0.80 -15.92 -7.12
C GLN A 168 1.80 -17.08 -7.05
N GLY A 169 2.77 -17.03 -6.12
CA GLY A 169 3.81 -18.05 -5.95
C GLY A 169 5.03 -17.87 -6.84
N ASP A 170 5.11 -16.81 -7.64
CA ASP A 170 6.30 -16.49 -8.47
C ASP A 170 7.35 -15.77 -7.62
N LYS A 171 8.11 -16.56 -6.85
CA LYS A 171 9.17 -16.05 -5.99
C LYS A 171 10.32 -15.39 -6.75
N THR A 172 10.58 -15.81 -7.98
CA THR A 172 11.66 -15.25 -8.81
C THR A 172 11.31 -13.82 -9.18
N LEU A 173 10.10 -13.61 -9.71
CA LEU A 173 9.64 -12.28 -10.08
C LEU A 173 9.40 -11.39 -8.85
N ALA A 174 8.92 -11.97 -7.75
CA ALA A 174 8.80 -11.24 -6.48
C ALA A 174 10.17 -10.74 -5.98
N LYS A 175 11.23 -11.57 -6.06
CA LYS A 175 12.60 -11.15 -5.70
C LYS A 175 13.09 -10.02 -6.59
N GLU A 176 12.88 -10.13 -7.91
CA GLU A 176 13.29 -9.10 -8.87
C GLU A 176 12.76 -7.71 -8.46
N PHE A 177 11.47 -7.59 -8.18
CA PHE A 177 10.86 -6.32 -7.82
C PHE A 177 11.17 -5.88 -6.38
N LEU A 178 11.00 -6.75 -5.39
CA LEU A 178 11.12 -6.36 -3.99
C LEU A 178 12.57 -6.06 -3.60
N TYR A 179 13.55 -6.77 -4.19
CA TYR A 179 14.96 -6.43 -3.95
C TYR A 179 15.36 -5.15 -4.67
N ALA A 180 14.77 -4.84 -5.83
CA ALA A 180 14.97 -3.55 -6.46
C ALA A 180 14.45 -2.39 -5.60
N VAL A 181 13.29 -2.56 -4.95
CA VAL A 181 12.80 -1.60 -3.94
C VAL A 181 13.79 -1.51 -2.78
N LYS A 182 14.20 -2.63 -2.18
CA LYS A 182 15.14 -2.63 -1.06
C LYS A 182 16.43 -1.86 -1.36
N ASN A 183 16.97 -2.03 -2.57
CA ASN A 183 18.28 -1.49 -2.94
C ASN A 183 18.22 -0.05 -3.46
N ASN A 184 17.15 0.33 -4.14
CA ASN A 184 17.07 1.60 -4.89
C ASN A 184 15.77 2.38 -4.67
N GLY A 185 14.87 1.94 -3.78
CA GLY A 185 13.57 2.56 -3.56
C GLY A 185 13.60 3.81 -2.68
N GLU A 186 12.50 4.56 -2.70
CA GLU A 186 12.25 5.72 -1.84
C GLU A 186 11.98 5.27 -0.40
N THR A 187 12.92 5.55 0.50
CA THR A 187 12.95 4.99 1.85
C THR A 187 11.87 5.56 2.77
N ASP A 188 11.36 6.74 2.44
CA ASP A 188 10.38 7.49 3.24
C ASP A 188 8.93 7.07 2.98
N THR A 189 8.74 5.99 2.20
CA THR A 189 7.42 5.46 1.85
C THR A 189 7.02 4.27 2.71
N ASP A 190 5.73 4.17 3.05
CA ASP A 190 5.18 2.98 3.73
C ASP A 190 5.33 1.73 2.85
N GLU A 191 5.26 1.89 1.52
CA GLU A 191 5.48 0.82 0.55
C GLU A 191 6.90 0.26 0.60
N TYR A 192 7.92 1.09 0.87
CA TYR A 192 9.29 0.61 1.07
C TYR A 192 9.39 -0.34 2.27
N GLN A 193 8.79 0.03 3.41
CA GLN A 193 8.77 -0.83 4.60
C GLN A 193 7.97 -2.13 4.35
N LEU A 194 6.86 -2.04 3.62
CA LEU A 194 6.10 -3.20 3.18
C LEU A 194 6.94 -4.14 2.31
N ALA A 195 7.68 -3.60 1.33
CA ALA A 195 8.58 -4.39 0.49
C ALA A 195 9.68 -5.08 1.32
N LEU A 196 10.28 -4.39 2.29
CA LEU A 196 11.27 -4.98 3.19
C LEU A 196 10.70 -6.15 4.01
N ALA A 197 9.47 -6.04 4.51
CA ALA A 197 8.82 -7.11 5.26
C ALA A 197 8.63 -8.38 4.42
N PHE A 198 8.33 -8.24 3.12
CA PHE A 198 8.21 -9.38 2.20
C PHE A 198 9.56 -9.90 1.70
N CYS A 199 10.60 -9.05 1.62
CA CYS A 199 11.97 -9.50 1.31
C CYS A 199 12.48 -10.55 2.31
N GLN A 200 12.08 -10.45 3.59
CA GLN A 200 12.48 -11.41 4.63
C GLN A 200 11.83 -12.80 4.48
N LYS A 201 10.83 -12.92 3.60
CA LYS A 201 10.04 -14.15 3.37
C LYS A 201 10.39 -14.90 2.09
N LEU A 202 11.31 -14.33 1.29
CA LEU A 202 11.68 -14.77 -0.05
C LEU A 202 13.05 -15.43 -0.06
#